data_AF-A0A101IDZ5-F1
#
_entry.id   AF-A0A101IDZ5-F1
#
_cell.length_a   1.000
_cell.length_b   1.000
_cell.length_c   1.000
_cell.angle_alpha   90.00
_cell.angle_beta   90.00
_cell.angle_gamma   90.00
#
_symmetry.space_group_name_H-M   'P 1'
#
loop_
_entity.id
_entity.type
_entity.pdbx_description
1 polymer ?
#
loop_
_entity_poly.entity_id
_entity_poly.type
_entity_poly.pdbx_seq_one_letter_code
_entity_poly.pdbx_strand_id
1 'polypeptide(L)' 'PTGKGISIAPSTQRRWKSASFSFTLRGGEYELRVKNPNEKTLDSDFSLKYDGEEIENKTVPYQKGKHIIELVYS' A
#
# COMPACT_ATOMS: atom_id res chain seq x y z
N PRO A 1 -6.62 4.02 8.97
CA PRO A 1 -7.89 4.55 8.40
C PRO A 1 -8.10 6.02 8.79
N THR A 2 -8.58 6.86 7.88
CA THR A 2 -8.90 8.28 8.13
C THR A 2 -10.33 8.60 7.68
N GLY A 3 -10.80 9.82 7.93
CA GLY A 3 -12.06 10.31 7.36
C GLY A 3 -12.06 10.36 5.83
N LYS A 4 -10.89 10.48 5.19
CA LYS A 4 -10.73 10.68 3.74
C LYS A 4 -10.36 9.40 2.97
N GLY A 5 -9.91 8.34 3.66
CA GLY A 5 -9.44 7.11 3.03
C GLY A 5 -8.50 6.29 3.90
N ILE A 6 -7.84 5.31 3.29
CA ILE A 6 -6.80 4.47 3.88
C ILE A 6 -5.45 5.17 3.67
N SER A 7 -4.92 5.78 4.73
CA SER A 7 -3.55 6.29 4.71
C SER A 7 -2.56 5.12 4.81
N ILE A 8 -1.62 5.05 3.88
CA ILE A 8 -0.59 4.02 3.80
C ILE A 8 0.71 4.62 4.34
N ALA A 9 1.12 4.17 5.52
CA ALA A 9 2.33 4.62 6.19
C ALA A 9 3.01 3.45 6.93
N PRO A 10 3.76 2.60 6.22
CA PRO A 10 4.58 1.57 6.86
C PRO A 10 5.66 2.24 7.72
N SER A 11 5.90 1.71 8.91
CA SER A 11 6.78 2.32 9.93
C SER A 11 7.74 1.31 10.56
N THR A 12 8.05 0.23 9.83
CA THR A 12 8.86 -0.88 10.34
C THR A 12 10.21 -0.96 9.64
N GLN A 13 11.26 -1.30 10.41
CA GLN A 13 12.60 -1.54 9.87
C GLN A 13 12.76 -2.91 9.19
N ARG A 14 11.66 -3.66 9.02
CA ARG A 14 11.69 -4.92 8.24
C ARG A 14 12.14 -4.64 6.81
N ARG A 15 12.77 -5.63 6.18
CA ARG A 15 13.39 -5.54 4.85
C ARG A 15 12.86 -6.61 3.91
N TRP A 16 11.54 -6.74 3.85
CA TRP A 16 10.93 -7.78 3.03
C TRP A 16 11.13 -7.48 1.57
N LYS A 17 11.70 -8.42 0.82
CA LYS A 17 11.80 -8.33 -0.65
C LYS A 17 10.43 -8.23 -1.32
N SER A 18 9.47 -8.98 -0.78
CA SER A 18 8.06 -8.89 -1.13
C SER A 18 7.16 -9.35 0.03
N ALA A 19 5.92 -8.88 0.03
CA ALA A 19 4.86 -9.33 0.92
C ALA A 19 3.49 -9.04 0.29
N SER A 20 2.47 -9.79 0.68
CA SER A 20 1.07 -9.49 0.31
C SER A 20 0.18 -9.62 1.55
N PHE A 21 -0.74 -8.66 1.71
CA PHE A 21 -1.71 -8.64 2.79
C PHE A 21 -3.09 -8.35 2.22
N SER A 22 -4.04 -9.24 2.46
CA SER A 22 -5.44 -9.01 2.09
C SER A 22 -6.22 -8.50 3.30
N PHE A 23 -7.04 -7.47 3.10
CA PHE A 23 -7.90 -6.93 4.14
C PHE A 23 -9.20 -6.35 3.56
N THR A 24 -10.25 -6.30 4.36
CA THR A 24 -11.54 -5.73 3.99
C THR A 24 -11.81 -4.46 4.77
N LEU A 25 -12.34 -3.43 4.10
CA LEU A 25 -12.69 -2.18 4.76
C LEU A 25 -13.79 -1.42 4.01
N ARG A 26 -14.86 -1.05 4.72
CA ARG A 26 -16.00 -0.26 4.19
C ARG A 26 -16.58 -0.79 2.87
N GLY A 27 -16.63 -2.11 2.71
CA GLY A 27 -17.15 -2.79 1.52
C GLY A 27 -16.16 -2.95 0.37
N GLY A 28 -14.91 -2.53 0.54
CA GLY A 28 -13.79 -2.86 -0.33
C GLY A 28 -13.00 -4.06 0.17
N GLU A 29 -12.51 -4.87 -0.76
CA GLU A 29 -11.53 -5.93 -0.58
C GLU A 29 -10.21 -5.43 -1.17
N TYR A 30 -9.19 -5.29 -0.34
CA TYR A 30 -7.91 -4.71 -0.72
C TYR A 30 -6.80 -5.75 -0.60
N GLU A 31 -5.93 -5.81 -1.60
CA GLU A 31 -4.67 -6.54 -1.55
C GLU A 31 -3.50 -5.55 -1.55
N LEU A 32 -2.79 -5.46 -0.42
CA LEU A 32 -1.59 -4.66 -0.27
C LEU A 32 -0.36 -5.48 -0.66
N ARG A 33 0.30 -5.11 -1.75
CA ARG A 33 1.51 -5.77 -2.25
C ARG A 33 2.73 -4.89 -2.00
N VAL A 34 3.76 -5.47 -1.40
CA VAL A 34 5.06 -4.83 -1.22
C VAL A 34 6.02 -5.39 -2.27
N LYS A 35 6.68 -4.50 -3.02
CA LYS A 35 7.76 -4.80 -3.97
C LYS A 35 9.00 -4.01 -3.58
N ASN A 36 10.01 -4.68 -3.04
CA ASN A 36 11.21 -4.04 -2.51
C ASN A 36 12.46 -4.87 -2.88
N PRO A 37 12.84 -4.91 -4.16
CA PRO A 37 13.94 -5.74 -4.65
C PRO A 37 15.29 -5.46 -3.98
N ASN A 38 15.48 -4.23 -3.47
CA ASN A 38 16.71 -3.76 -2.84
C ASN A 38 16.71 -3.94 -1.30
N GLU A 39 15.67 -4.58 -0.74
CA GLU A 39 15.56 -4.87 0.70
C GLU A 39 15.76 -3.63 1.58
N LYS A 40 15.23 -2.48 1.13
CA LYS A 40 15.17 -1.26 1.94
C LYS A 40 14.32 -1.49 3.19
N THR A 41 14.54 -0.69 4.21
CA THR A 41 13.62 -0.68 5.36
C THR A 41 12.26 -0.14 4.90
N LEU A 42 11.15 -0.71 5.37
CA LEU A 42 9.82 -0.31 4.91
C LEU A 42 9.38 1.09 5.39
N ASP A 43 10.13 1.71 6.31
CA ASP A 43 9.99 3.13 6.66
C ASP A 43 10.69 4.09 5.67
N SER A 44 11.41 3.57 4.66
CA SER A 44 12.00 4.36 3.57
C SER A 44 10.93 4.90 2.61
N ASP A 45 11.32 5.86 1.77
CA ASP A 45 10.45 6.36 0.69
C ASP A 45 10.05 5.26 -0.30
N PHE A 46 8.80 5.36 -0.76
CA PHE A 46 8.17 4.43 -1.69
C PHE A 46 7.18 5.18 -2.60
N SER A 47 7.00 4.66 -3.81
CA SER A 47 5.87 5.00 -4.68
C SER A 47 4.66 4.14 -4.31
N LEU A 48 3.48 4.76 -4.30
CA LEU A 48 2.21 4.07 -4.05
C LEU A 48 1.42 4.00 -5.35
N LYS A 49 0.98 2.80 -5.73
CA LYS A 49 0.03 2.60 -6.82
C LYS A 49 -1.29 2.06 -6.29
N TYR A 50 -2.39 2.59 -6.81
CA TYR A 50 -3.75 2.14 -6.54
C TYR A 50 -4.40 1.71 -7.86
N ASP A 51 -4.79 0.44 -7.96
CA ASP A 51 -5.32 -0.17 -9.19
C ASP A 51 -4.45 0.09 -10.44
N GLY A 52 -3.14 0.19 -10.25
CA GLY A 52 -2.15 0.41 -11.29
C GLY A 52 -1.75 1.88 -11.51
N GLU A 53 -2.52 2.83 -11.00
CA GLU A 53 -2.24 4.27 -11.12
C GLU A 53 -1.42 4.79 -9.93
N GLU A 54 -0.39 5.60 -10.20
CA GLU A 54 0.44 6.18 -9.13
C GLU A 54 -0.30 7.33 -8.42
N ILE A 55 -0.24 7.34 -7.09
CA ILE A 55 -0.90 8.35 -6.25
C ILE A 55 0.10 9.00 -5.28
N GLU A 56 0.15 10.33 -5.29
CA GLU A 56 1.15 11.09 -4.50
C GLU A 56 0.78 11.21 -3.02
N ASN A 57 -0.51 11.34 -2.70
CA ASN A 57 -1.00 11.69 -1.36
C ASN A 57 -0.99 10.52 -0.36
N LYS A 58 -0.43 9.36 -0.75
CA LYS A 58 -0.35 8.11 0.02
C LYS A 58 -1.67 7.69 0.69
N THR A 59 -2.81 8.12 0.14
CA THR A 59 -4.15 7.92 0.71
C THR A 59 -5.06 7.32 -0.33
N VAL A 60 -5.45 6.06 -0.11
CA VAL A 60 -6.34 5.31 -0.98
C VAL A 60 -7.80 5.60 -0.60
N PRO A 61 -8.70 5.93 -1.55
CA PRO A 61 -10.11 6.16 -1.23
C PRO A 61 -10.80 4.87 -0.75
N TYR A 62 -11.85 5.04 0.04
CA TYR A 62 -12.76 3.92 0.31
C TYR A 62 -13.60 3.65 -0.92
N GLN A 63 -13.50 2.45 -1.46
CA GLN A 63 -14.17 2.04 -2.68
C GLN A 63 -14.63 0.61 -2.54
N LYS A 64 -15.83 0.34 -3.05
CA LYS A 64 -16.41 -1.02 -3.02
C LYS A 64 -15.81 -1.83 -4.16
N GLY A 65 -15.69 -3.14 -3.92
CA GLY A 65 -15.12 -4.07 -4.89
C GLY A 65 -13.70 -4.47 -4.52
N LYS A 66 -13.00 -5.07 -5.49
CA LYS A 66 -11.63 -5.57 -5.30
C LYS A 66 -10.63 -4.55 -5.82
N HIS A 67 -9.63 -4.26 -4.99
CA HIS A 67 -8.63 -3.25 -5.28
C HIS A 67 -7.23 -3.74 -4.93
N ILE A 68 -6.25 -3.28 -5.70
CA ILE A 68 -4.83 -3.59 -5.48
C ILE A 68 -4.12 -2.32 -5.06
N ILE A 69 -3.37 -2.41 -3.97
CA ILE A 69 -2.50 -1.35 -3.48
C ILE A 69 -1.07 -1.87 -3.59
N GLU A 70 -0.21 -1.22 -4.37
CA GLU A 70 1.19 -1.63 -4.52
C GLU A 70 2.14 -0.57 -3.94
N LEU A 71 3.03 -1.01 -3.07
CA LEU A 71 4.14 -0.20 -2.55
C LEU A 71 5.41 -0.63 -3.26
N VAL A 72 6.02 0.30 -3.99
CA VAL A 72 7.25 0.05 -4.75
C VAL A 72 8.39 0.81 -4.09
N TYR A 73 9.36 0.05 -3.59
CA TYR A 73 10.60 0.56 -3.02
C TYR A 73 11.71 0.34 -4.05
N SER A 74 12.26 1.44 -4.54
CA SER A 74 13.41 1.49 -5.46
C SER A 74 14.61 2.06 -4.74
#